data_AF-A0A529XQH0-F1
#
_entry.id   AF-A0A529XQH0-F1
#
_cell.length_a   1.000
_cell.length_b   1.000
_cell.length_c   1.000
_cell.angle_alpha   90.00
_cell.angle_beta   90.00
_cell.angle_gamma   90.00
#
_symmetry.space_group_name_H-M   'P 1'
#
loop_
_entity.id
_entity.type
_entity.pdbx_description
1 polymer ?
#
loop_
_entity_poly.entity_id
_entity_poly.type
_entity_poly.pdbx_seq_one_letter_code
_entity_poly.pdbx_strand_id
1 'polypeptide(L)' 'EAKALETLGLDTKATGQDIKARYKELVKRHHPDANGGDRGSEDRFRDVLQAYRVLKQAGLC' A
#
# COMPACT_ATOMS: atom_id res chain seq x y z
N GLU A 1 10.73 1.43 7.04
CA GLU A 1 10.66 2.26 5.82
C GLU A 1 10.83 1.40 4.57
N ALA A 2 12.01 0.80 4.36
CA ALA A 2 12.29 -0.07 3.20
C ALA A 2 11.27 -1.21 3.03
N LYS A 3 10.97 -1.93 4.11
CA LYS A 3 9.97 -3.02 4.09
C LYS A 3 8.56 -2.56 3.68
N ALA A 4 8.19 -1.32 4.01
CA ALA A 4 6.90 -0.76 3.63
C ALA A 4 6.85 -0.37 2.14
N LEU A 5 7.96 0.11 1.58
CA LEU A 5 8.09 0.35 0.14
C LEU A 5 8.01 -0.96 -0.64
N GLU A 6 8.70 -2.01 -0.17
CA GLU A 6 8.61 -3.35 -0.76
C GLU A 6 7.18 -3.92 -0.72
N THR A 7 6.45 -3.78 0.39
CA THR A 7 5.02 -4.16 0.47
C THR A 7 4.17 -3.48 -0.61
N LEU A 8 4.48 -2.22 -0.92
CA LEU A 8 3.79 -1.45 -1.97
C LEU A 8 4.33 -1.74 -3.38
N GLY A 9 5.38 -2.56 -3.51
CA GLY A 9 6.07 -2.82 -4.76
C GLY A 9 6.81 -1.59 -5.28
N LEU A 10 7.32 -0.75 -4.38
CA LEU A 10 8.01 0.49 -4.66
C LEU A 10 9.48 0.39 -4.28
N ASP A 11 10.31 1.09 -5.03
CA ASP A 11 11.74 1.19 -4.74
C ASP A 11 11.98 2.17 -3.58
N THR A 12 13.14 2.07 -2.94
CA THR A 12 13.60 3.02 -1.92
C THR A 12 13.68 4.47 -2.42
N LYS A 13 13.76 4.67 -3.73
CA LYS A 13 13.72 5.97 -4.41
C LYS A 13 12.30 6.50 -4.70
N ALA A 14 11.24 5.77 -4.33
CA ALA A 14 9.88 6.20 -4.62
C ALA A 14 9.54 7.51 -3.89
N THR A 15 8.88 8.43 -4.58
CA THR A 15 8.46 9.70 -4.00
C THR A 15 7.11 9.57 -3.32
N GLY A 16 6.73 10.54 -2.47
CA GLY A 16 5.40 10.60 -1.88
C GLY A 16 4.25 10.53 -2.90
N GLN A 17 4.46 11.04 -4.12
CA GLN A 17 3.49 10.89 -5.22
C GLN A 17 3.37 9.44 -5.70
N ASP A 18 4.48 8.73 -5.88
CA ASP A 18 4.49 7.32 -6.27
C ASP A 18 3.82 6.44 -5.21
N ILE A 19 4.12 6.70 -3.93
CA ILE A 19 3.52 6.02 -2.79
C ILE A 19 2.00 6.17 -2.80
N LYS A 20 1.49 7.41 -2.99
CA LYS A 20 0.05 7.68 -3.08
C LYS A 20 -0.61 7.02 -4.30
N ALA A 21 0.08 7.04 -5.44
CA ALA A 21 -0.43 6.43 -6.68
C ALA A 21 -0.55 4.91 -6.53
N ARG A 22 0.52 4.24 -6.10
CA ARG A 22 0.51 2.78 -5.85
C ARG A 22 -0.47 2.38 -4.77
N TYR A 23 -0.55 3.14 -3.68
CA TYR A 23 -1.54 2.90 -2.63
C TYR A 23 -2.96 2.90 -3.20
N LYS A 24 -3.34 3.91 -4.01
CA LYS A 24 -4.66 3.94 -4.66
C LYS A 24 -4.89 2.77 -5.60
N GLU A 25 -3.89 2.37 -6.38
CA GLU A 25 -3.99 1.21 -7.28
C GLU A 25 -4.22 -0.09 -6.50
N LEU A 26 -3.42 -0.33 -5.46
CA LEU A 26 -3.52 -1.53 -4.62
C LEU A 26 -4.83 -1.58 -3.83
N VAL A 27 -5.28 -0.44 -3.29
CA VAL A 27 -6.58 -0.31 -2.62
C VAL A 27 -7.72 -0.66 -3.56
N LYS A 28 -7.71 -0.16 -4.80
CA LYS A 28 -8.73 -0.51 -5.79
C LYS A 28 -8.68 -1.98 -6.19
N ARG A 29 -7.47 -2.53 -6.35
CA ARG A 29 -7.25 -3.92 -6.74
C ARG A 29 -7.66 -4.92 -5.67
N HIS A 30 -7.39 -4.60 -4.41
CA HIS A 30 -7.70 -5.44 -3.25
C HIS A 30 -8.95 -4.99 -2.50
N HIS A 31 -9.76 -4.09 -3.08
CA HIS A 31 -10.96 -3.60 -2.42
C HIS A 31 -11.93 -4.76 -2.15
N PRO A 32 -12.49 -4.87 -0.93
CA PRO A 32 -13.39 -5.97 -0.59
C PRO A 32 -14.69 -5.95 -1.41
N ASP A 33 -15.13 -4.76 -1.83
CA ASP A 33 -16.31 -4.58 -2.70
C ASP A 33 -16.07 -5.14 -4.11
N ALA A 34 -14.85 -5.02 -4.63
CA ALA A 34 -14.49 -5.53 -5.96
C ALA A 34 -14.16 -7.04 -5.96
N ASN A 35 -13.74 -7.59 -4.80
CA ASN A 35 -13.34 -8.99 -4.65
C ASN A 35 -14.36 -9.85 -3.89
N GLY A 36 -15.57 -9.34 -3.62
CA GLY A 36 -16.65 -10.10 -2.99
C GLY A 36 -16.35 -10.64 -1.58
N GLY A 37 -15.47 -9.96 -0.83
CA GLY A 37 -15.06 -10.40 0.52
C GLY A 37 -13.98 -11.49 0.56
N ASP A 38 -13.16 -11.61 -0.49
CA ASP A 38 -12.00 -12.50 -0.49
C ASP A 38 -11.02 -12.19 0.65
N ARG A 39 -10.87 -13.14 1.58
CA ARG A 39 -10.01 -12.99 2.77
C ARG A 39 -8.54 -12.77 2.42
N GLY A 40 -8.07 -13.28 1.29
CA GLY A 40 -6.69 -13.10 0.84
C GLY A 40 -6.41 -11.66 0.40
N SER A 41 -7.38 -11.01 -0.22
CA SER A 41 -7.30 -9.58 -0.55
C SER A 41 -7.35 -8.69 0.69
N GLU A 42 -8.08 -9.09 1.73
CA GLU A 42 -8.17 -8.34 2.98
C GLU A 42 -6.82 -8.27 3.74
N ASP A 43 -6.08 -9.37 3.76
CA ASP A 43 -4.74 -9.42 4.37
C ASP A 43 -3.75 -8.49 3.64
N ARG A 44 -3.70 -8.58 2.30
CA ARG A 44 -2.89 -7.66 1.48
C ARG A 44 -3.31 -6.20 1.64
N PHE A 45 -4.61 -5.93 1.74
CA PHE A 45 -5.12 -4.59 1.96
C PHE A 45 -4.64 -4.00 3.29
N ARG A 46 -4.63 -4.81 4.36
CA ARG A 46 -4.09 -4.41 5.66
C ARG A 46 -2.59 -4.15 5.60
N ASP A 47 -1.82 -5.00 4.91
CA ASP A 47 -0.37 -4.80 4.78
C ASP A 47 -0.04 -3.49 4.03
N VAL A 48 -0.77 -3.22 2.94
CA VAL A 48 -0.67 -1.97 2.16
C VAL A 48 -1.02 -0.73 2.99
N LEU A 49 -2.07 -0.80 3.81
CA LEU A 49 -2.46 0.27 4.74
C LEU A 49 -1.37 0.52 5.80
N GLN A 50 -0.85 -0.55 6.39
CA GLN A 50 0.21 -0.50 7.40
C GLN A 50 1.47 0.15 6.81
N ALA A 51 1.90 -0.32 5.63
CA ALA A 51 3.03 0.21 4.90
C ALA A 51 2.89 1.71 4.62
N TYR A 52 1.74 2.13 4.07
CA TYR A 52 1.47 3.54 3.80
C TYR A 52 1.53 4.41 5.06
N ARG A 53 0.98 3.94 6.20
CA ARG A 53 1.07 4.67 7.47
C ARG A 53 2.51 4.85 7.94
N VAL A 54 3.33 3.81 7.84
CA VAL A 54 4.75 3.85 8.24
C VAL A 54 5.50 4.88 7.39
N LEU A 55 5.28 4.88 6.07
CA LEU A 55 5.94 5.84 5.16
C LEU A 55 5.49 7.27 5.41
N LYS A 56 4.21 7.47 5.71
CA LYS A 56 3.67 8.78 6.09
C LYS A 56 4.23 9.29 7.42
N GLN A 57 4.40 8.41 8.42
CA GLN A 57 5.05 8.77 9.69
C GLN A 57 6.54 9.08 9.52
N ALA A 58 7.21 8.38 8.61
CA ALA A 58 8.62 8.63 8.27
C ALA A 58 8.84 9.91 7.44
N GLY A 59 7.77 10.62 7.02
CA GLY A 59 7.89 11.85 6.23
C GLY A 59 8.25 11.63 4.76
N LEU A 60 8.14 10.39 4.26
CA LEU A 60 8.38 10.04 2.86
C LEU A 60 7.18 10.36 1.95
N CYS A 61 6.01 10.69 2.52
CA CYS A 61 4.76 10.97 1.81
C CYS A 61 3.93 12.10 2.44
#